data_AF-A0A7Y3MGR2-F1
#
_entry.id   AF-A0A7Y3MGR2-F1
#
_cell.length_a   1.000
_cell.length_b   1.000
_cell.length_c   1.000
_cell.angle_alpha   90.00
_cell.angle_beta   90.00
_cell.angle_gamma   90.00
#
_symmetry.space_group_name_H-M   'P 1'
#
loop_
_entity.id
_entity.type
_entity.pdbx_description
1 polymer ?
#
loop_
_entity_poly.entity_id
_entity_poly.type
_entity_poly.pdbx_seq_one_letter_code
_entity_poly.pdbx_strand_id
1 'polypeptide(L)' 'AVCPVRRECTEYAMEIREPYGIWGGYTETERRQLIAQGITSL' A
#
# COMPACT_ATOMS: atom_id res chain seq x y z
N ALA A 1 15.88 9.24 -6.17
CA ALA A 1 15.84 7.78 -6.36
C ALA A 1 14.42 7.36 -6.73
N VAL A 2 14.25 6.39 -7.63
CA VAL A 2 12.94 5.82 -8.00
C VAL A 2 12.92 4.35 -7.58
N CYS A 3 11.86 3.91 -6.91
CA CYS A 3 11.67 2.50 -6.57
C CYS A 3 10.88 1.82 -7.72
N PRO A 4 11.47 0.86 -8.44
CA PRO A 4 10.85 0.26 -9.63
C PRO A 4 9.62 -0.58 -9.32
N VAL A 5 9.43 -0.98 -8.05
CA VAL A 5 8.35 -1.86 -7.59
C VAL A 5 7.38 -1.15 -6.65
N ARG A 6 7.34 0.20 -6.69
CA ARG A 6 6.53 0.97 -5.73
C ARG A 6 5.05 0.57 -5.78
N ARG A 7 4.53 0.37 -6.99
CA ARG A 7 3.13 0.02 -7.22
C ARG A 7 2.82 -1.40 -6.73
N GLU A 8 3.60 -2.37 -7.17
CA GLU A 8 3.47 -3.78 -6.81
C GLU A 8 3.61 -3.98 -5.28
N CYS A 9 4.55 -3.25 -4.65
CA CYS A 9 4.73 -3.24 -3.20
C CYS A 9 3.51 -2.66 -2.46
N THR A 10 2.89 -1.61 -3.00
CA THR A 10 1.68 -1.01 -2.43
C THR A 10 0.49 -1.96 -2.56
N GLU A 11 0.28 -2.51 -3.76
CA GLU A 11 -0.80 -3.45 -4.08
C GLU A 11 -0.72 -4.68 -3.17
N TYR A 12 0.46 -5.31 -3.06
CA TYR A 12 0.68 -6.46 -2.19
C TYR A 12 0.37 -6.14 -0.72
N ALA A 13 0.93 -5.05 -0.19
CA ALA A 13 0.74 -4.68 1.22
C ALA A 13 -0.73 -4.38 1.55
N MET A 14 -1.51 -3.86 0.59
CA MET A 14 -2.95 -3.64 0.76
C MET A 14 -3.74 -4.95 0.70
N GLU A 15 -3.42 -5.83 -0.25
CA GLU A 15 -4.09 -7.12 -0.44
C GLU A 15 -4.01 -7.99 0.83
N ILE A 16 -2.80 -8.14 1.38
CA ILE A 16 -2.59 -8.96 2.59
C ILE A 16 -2.91 -8.21 3.89
N ARG A 17 -3.28 -6.92 3.80
CA ARG A 17 -3.48 -6.00 4.93
C ARG A 17 -2.28 -6.00 5.88
N GLU A 18 -1.08 -5.84 5.32
CA GLU A 18 0.18 -5.88 6.07
C GLU A 18 0.11 -4.92 7.26
N PRO A 19 0.14 -5.44 8.50
CA PRO A 19 -0.17 -4.66 9.69
C PRO A 19 0.88 -3.60 10.00
N TYR A 20 2.13 -3.75 9.52
CA TYR A 20 3.23 -2.92 9.97
C TYR A 20 4.07 -2.24 8.87
N GLY A 21 4.68 -1.10 9.21
CA GLY A 21 5.77 -0.49 8.46
C GLY A 21 5.37 0.30 7.20
N ILE A 22 6.38 0.82 6.49
CA ILE A 22 6.22 1.61 5.26
C ILE A 22 6.39 0.70 4.04
N TRP A 23 5.35 0.62 3.22
CA TRP A 23 5.31 -0.21 2.01
C TRP A 23 4.86 0.64 0.83
N GLY A 24 5.57 0.57 -0.28
CA GLY A 24 5.22 1.33 -1.49
C GLY A 24 5.20 2.84 -1.32
N GLY A 25 5.86 3.35 -0.27
CA GLY A 25 5.86 4.77 0.10
C GLY A 25 4.66 5.21 0.95
N TYR A 26 3.88 4.28 1.49
CA TYR A 26 2.75 4.55 2.37
C TYR A 26 2.97 3.96 3.76
N THR A 27 2.67 4.74 4.78
CA THR A 27 2.54 4.30 6.17
C THR A 27 1.33 3.38 6.35
N GLU A 28 1.23 2.70 7.49
CA GLU A 28 0.05 1.89 7.85
C GLU A 28 -1.26 2.69 7.77
N THR A 29 -1.26 3.90 8.34
CA THR A 29 -2.44 4.76 8.40
C THR A 29 -2.89 5.19 7.00
N GLU A 30 -1.96 5.58 6.14
CA GLU A 30 -2.26 5.94 4.75
C GLU A 30 -2.80 4.75 3.96
N ARG A 31 -2.23 3.54 4.13
CA ARG A 31 -2.77 2.33 3.49
C ARG A 31 -4.21 2.03 3.95
N ARG A 32 -4.50 2.15 5.25
CA ARG A 32 -5.87 1.97 5.78
C ARG A 32 -6.86 2.96 5.17
N GLN A 33 -6.44 4.21 4.96
CA GLN A 33 -7.27 5.23 4.32
C GLN A 33 -7.56 4.88 2.85
N LEU A 34 -6.55 4.44 2.09
CA LEU A 34 -6.70 4.05 0.68
C LEU A 34 -7.64 2.84 0.51
N ILE A 35 -7.51 1.82 1.38
CA ILE A 35 -8.42 0.68 1.41
C ILE A 35 -9.86 1.13 1.73
N ALA A 36 -10.04 2.03 2.71
CA ALA A 36 -11.36 2.56 3.06
C ALA A 36 -11.99 3.40 1.93
N GLN A 37 -11.18 4.03 1.09
CA GLN A 37 -11.62 4.78 -0.09
C GLN A 37 -11.91 3.87 -1.30
N GLY A 38 -11.72 2.55 -1.18
CA GLY A 38 -11.89 1.60 -2.28
C GLY A 38 -10.81 1.72 -3.37
N ILE A 39 -9.66 2.33 -3.04
CA ILE A 39 -8.50 2.45 -3.94
C ILE A 39 -7.64 1.20 -3.77
N THR A 40 -8.24 0.06 -4.03
CA THR A 40 -7.55 -1.20 -4.29
C THR A 40 -7.92 -1.56 -5.72
N SER A 41 -6.92 -1.64 -6.60
CA SER A 41 -7.10 -2.09 -7.99
C SER A 41 -7.98 -3.35 -7.98
N LEU A 42 -9.11 -3.30 -8.69
CA LEU A 42 -9.90 -4.49 -9.01
C LEU A 42 -9.06 -5.50 -9.79
#